data_AF-A0A9D6EZ50-F1
#
_entry.id   AF-A0A9D6EZ50-F1
#
_cell.length_a   1.000
_cell.length_b   1.000
_cell.length_c   1.000
_cell.angle_alpha   90.00
_cell.angle_beta   90.00
_cell.angle_gamma   90.00
#
_symmetry.space_group_name_H-M   'P 1'
#
loop_
_entity.id
_entity.type
_entity.pdbx_description
1 polymer ?
#
loop_
_entity_poly.entity_id
_entity_poly.type
_entity_poly.pdbx_seq_one_letter_code
_entity_poly.pdbx_strand_id
1 'polypeptide(L)'
;MKLATRRCLALTTLIVLTSLPASAQEKTRYEKRWFYAQYNLLVDQSADEVVALLRRAGKAGYNGMVLADYKLNILERLPKRYFKNIDRVQKAAAAAGIEVIPTVCPIGYSAGILAHDPNLAEGVPVKDAPFVVKQGEAVLVPDPKARFRNGTLEEVKGDRFVGFGFQDNPGKSSFVDRMITHSGKASCRMQDFHHHPVGNCRLSQKVKVRAFACYRFSAWLKTQDVKPTGNLRLLALGAAEGPNVLSFFDDPIQPTQGWTKIQIVFNSLANTEITLMAGIWNGKSGTFWLDDLQLEELSLVNVLRRAGCPLTVTSEDGVTYVEGKDFLTVKDSKLGNDPWSGEFKFNHPGARIQLTKGSRIKTGQRLRVGWYHPILTHSYQVMCCLTEPKVYDVMRDQIQRVNKLLKPRTFFLSHDEIRVANWCQACQDKKQTPGQLLAENVRQCVRIIQAVNPKAEMVVWSDMFDPHHNAVDRYYLVNGSIKNSWEGLPKRVMIANWNGGKAAASAKWFADRGHQQIIAGYYDGDLENFRHWHAMTKNTPHMRGFLYTTWQHRYDHLEAYGKAMAGK
;
A
#
# COMPACT_ATOMS: atom_id res chain seq x y z
N MET A 1 -10.77 -41.87 -98.68
CA MET A 1 -9.61 -42.76 -98.46
C MET A 1 -8.86 -42.26 -97.22
N LYS A 2 -8.87 -43.07 -96.15
CA LYS A 2 -8.03 -43.07 -94.93
C LYS A 2 -7.82 -41.77 -94.11
N LEU A 3 -8.35 -41.85 -92.88
CA LEU A 3 -8.05 -41.03 -91.69
C LEU A 3 -6.52 -40.92 -91.43
N ALA A 4 -6.09 -39.76 -90.94
CA ALA A 4 -4.86 -39.63 -90.16
C ALA A 4 -5.07 -38.64 -89.00
N THR A 5 -5.31 -39.22 -87.82
CA THR A 5 -5.42 -38.61 -86.51
C THR A 5 -4.05 -38.08 -86.07
N ARG A 6 -3.89 -36.77 -85.84
CA ARG A 6 -2.72 -36.22 -85.13
C ARG A 6 -3.07 -36.00 -83.66
N ARG A 7 -2.46 -36.81 -82.80
CA ARG A 7 -2.54 -36.76 -81.33
C ARG A 7 -1.72 -35.57 -80.82
N CYS A 8 -2.35 -34.70 -80.02
CA CYS A 8 -1.66 -33.74 -79.15
C CYS A 8 -0.98 -34.49 -78.00
N LEU A 9 0.35 -34.36 -77.87
CA LEU A 9 1.07 -34.70 -76.65
C LEU A 9 1.02 -33.48 -75.72
N ALA A 10 0.21 -33.53 -74.67
CA ALA A 10 0.28 -32.60 -73.55
C ALA A 10 1.34 -33.12 -72.57
N LEU A 11 2.43 -32.36 -72.40
CA LEU A 11 3.48 -32.63 -71.43
C LEU A 11 3.03 -32.08 -70.07
N THR A 12 2.45 -32.92 -69.22
CA THR A 12 2.06 -32.52 -67.85
C THR A 12 3.29 -32.59 -66.95
N THR A 13 3.95 -31.45 -66.71
CA THR A 13 5.04 -31.33 -65.73
C THR A 13 4.45 -31.41 -64.32
N LEU A 14 4.61 -32.55 -63.67
CA LEU A 14 4.22 -32.79 -62.28
C LEU A 14 5.20 -32.06 -61.34
N ILE A 15 4.86 -30.84 -60.92
CA ILE A 15 5.58 -30.16 -59.83
C ILE A 15 5.17 -30.84 -58.53
N VAL A 16 6.04 -31.71 -58.01
CA VAL A 16 5.94 -32.25 -56.65
C VAL A 16 6.27 -31.11 -55.69
N LEU A 17 5.23 -30.40 -55.23
CA LEU A 17 5.31 -29.53 -54.05
C LEU A 17 5.59 -30.43 -52.84
N THR A 18 6.85 -30.53 -52.45
CA THR A 18 7.23 -31.06 -51.15
C THR A 18 6.72 -30.12 -50.07
N SER A 19 5.53 -30.42 -49.54
CA SER A 19 5.03 -29.81 -48.32
C SER A 19 5.99 -30.19 -47.18
N LEU A 20 6.95 -29.31 -46.89
CA LEU A 20 7.66 -29.34 -45.61
C LEU A 20 6.57 -29.34 -44.53
N PRO A 21 6.55 -30.31 -43.60
CA PRO A 21 5.63 -30.25 -42.48
C PRO A 21 5.92 -28.94 -41.77
N ALA A 22 4.93 -28.04 -41.73
CA ALA A 22 4.95 -26.92 -40.80
C ALA A 22 5.29 -27.53 -39.45
N SER A 23 6.46 -27.18 -38.91
CA SER A 23 6.86 -27.54 -37.55
C SER A 23 5.64 -27.28 -36.68
N ALA A 24 5.04 -28.35 -36.13
CA ALA A 24 3.96 -28.22 -35.19
C ALA A 24 4.53 -27.42 -34.03
N GLN A 25 4.28 -26.11 -34.04
CA GLN A 25 4.81 -25.21 -33.02
C GLN A 25 4.20 -25.70 -31.72
N GLU A 26 5.04 -26.34 -30.91
CA GLU A 26 4.66 -27.02 -29.69
C GLU A 26 3.78 -26.06 -28.88
N LYS A 27 2.49 -26.41 -28.73
CA LYS A 27 1.49 -25.50 -28.16
C LYS A 27 1.87 -25.27 -26.70
N THR A 28 2.48 -24.12 -26.42
CA THR A 28 2.91 -23.74 -25.08
C THR A 28 1.73 -23.80 -24.12
N ARG A 29 1.91 -24.38 -22.92
CA ARG A 29 0.84 -24.60 -21.94
C ARG A 29 0.01 -23.34 -21.65
N TYR A 30 0.67 -22.20 -21.48
CA TYR A 30 0.03 -20.91 -21.23
C TYR A 30 0.43 -19.87 -22.25
N GLU A 31 -0.51 -19.02 -22.65
CA GLU A 31 -0.28 -17.95 -23.64
C GLU A 31 0.46 -16.76 -23.03
N LYS A 32 0.01 -16.26 -21.88
CA LYS A 32 0.63 -15.11 -21.19
C LYS A 32 1.67 -15.63 -20.21
N ARG A 33 2.94 -15.36 -20.48
CA ARG A 33 4.09 -15.85 -19.70
C ARG A 33 4.90 -14.64 -19.30
N TRP A 34 4.50 -14.04 -18.19
CA TRP A 34 4.97 -12.71 -17.80
C TRP A 34 5.87 -12.77 -16.58
N PHE A 35 6.69 -11.74 -16.39
CA PHE A 35 7.40 -11.52 -15.13
C PHE A 35 7.20 -10.08 -14.66
N TYR A 36 7.27 -9.90 -13.34
CA TYR A 36 7.16 -8.61 -12.69
C TYR A 36 8.55 -8.02 -12.46
N ALA A 37 8.73 -6.76 -12.84
CA ALA A 37 9.98 -6.03 -12.76
C ALA A 37 9.75 -4.71 -12.04
N GLN A 38 10.07 -4.68 -10.75
CA GLN A 38 10.04 -3.47 -9.93
C GLN A 38 11.43 -2.84 -9.92
N TYR A 39 11.66 -1.80 -10.72
CA TYR A 39 12.98 -1.20 -10.87
C TYR A 39 12.90 0.33 -10.97
N ASN A 40 13.94 1.00 -10.49
CA ASN A 40 14.10 2.44 -10.62
C ASN A 40 14.88 2.79 -11.89
N LEU A 41 14.20 2.98 -13.03
CA LEU A 41 14.88 3.20 -14.32
C LEU A 41 15.57 4.57 -14.47
N LEU A 42 15.48 5.44 -13.44
CA LEU A 42 16.31 6.64 -13.34
C LEU A 42 17.80 6.33 -13.09
N VAL A 43 18.08 5.15 -12.53
CA VAL A 43 19.43 4.65 -12.24
C VAL A 43 19.91 3.79 -13.39
N ASP A 44 21.06 4.13 -13.96
CA ASP A 44 21.59 3.47 -15.16
C ASP A 44 21.87 1.97 -14.91
N GLN A 45 22.44 1.64 -13.75
CA GLN A 45 22.68 0.24 -13.35
C GLN A 45 21.38 -0.57 -13.28
N SER A 46 20.30 -0.02 -12.72
CA SER A 46 19.01 -0.71 -12.69
C SER A 46 18.45 -0.93 -14.10
N ALA A 47 18.70 0.00 -15.04
CA ALA A 47 18.34 -0.21 -16.44
C ALA A 47 19.18 -1.32 -17.10
N ASP A 48 20.47 -1.42 -16.76
CA ASP A 48 21.37 -2.49 -17.23
C ASP A 48 20.89 -3.86 -16.76
N GLU A 49 20.50 -3.96 -15.49
CA GLU A 49 19.93 -5.17 -14.88
C GLU A 49 18.65 -5.60 -15.59
N VAL A 50 17.72 -4.66 -15.86
CA VAL A 50 16.49 -4.95 -16.60
C VAL A 50 16.79 -5.39 -18.04
N VAL A 51 17.75 -4.77 -18.73
CA VAL A 51 18.17 -5.19 -20.07
C VAL A 51 18.72 -6.63 -20.06
N ALA A 52 19.53 -6.99 -19.07
CA ALA A 52 20.03 -8.35 -18.90
C ALA A 52 18.89 -9.34 -18.59
N LEU A 53 17.96 -8.94 -17.73
CA LEU A 53 16.79 -9.72 -17.35
C LEU A 53 15.88 -10.01 -18.55
N LEU A 54 15.63 -9.03 -19.41
CA LEU A 54 14.85 -9.21 -20.65
C LEU A 54 15.47 -10.25 -21.59
N ARG A 55 16.80 -10.25 -21.73
CA ARG A 55 17.51 -11.27 -22.53
C ARG A 55 17.34 -12.67 -21.97
N ARG A 56 17.44 -12.83 -20.65
CA ARG A 56 17.21 -14.11 -19.96
C ARG A 56 15.76 -14.57 -20.12
N ALA A 57 14.81 -13.68 -19.84
CA ALA A 57 13.37 -13.92 -19.93
C ALA A 57 12.96 -14.32 -21.36
N GLY A 58 13.47 -13.64 -22.40
CA GLY A 58 13.17 -13.98 -23.80
C GLY A 58 13.61 -15.41 -24.15
N LYS A 59 14.83 -15.80 -23.74
CA LYS A 59 15.32 -17.18 -23.92
C LYS A 59 14.52 -18.21 -23.12
N ALA A 60 13.99 -17.82 -21.96
CA ALA A 60 13.12 -18.65 -21.14
C ALA A 60 11.66 -18.69 -21.62
N GLY A 61 11.32 -18.00 -22.73
CA GLY A 61 10.01 -18.06 -23.37
C GLY A 61 8.96 -17.09 -22.83
N TYR A 62 9.36 -16.12 -21.99
CA TYR A 62 8.49 -15.05 -21.53
C TYR A 62 8.11 -14.12 -22.70
N ASN A 63 6.92 -13.51 -22.62
CA ASN A 63 6.41 -12.60 -23.65
C ASN A 63 5.83 -11.29 -23.12
N GLY A 64 5.96 -11.03 -21.81
CA GLY A 64 5.56 -9.77 -21.20
C GLY A 64 6.36 -9.48 -19.94
N MET A 65 6.65 -8.21 -19.72
CA MET A 65 7.27 -7.68 -18.52
C MET A 65 6.32 -6.63 -17.94
N VAL A 66 5.77 -6.88 -16.75
CA VAL A 66 5.08 -5.85 -15.99
C VAL A 66 6.13 -4.95 -15.37
N LEU A 67 6.21 -3.72 -15.86
CA LEU A 67 7.16 -2.71 -15.41
C LEU A 67 6.53 -1.86 -14.30
N ALA A 68 6.97 -2.10 -13.08
CA ALA A 68 6.58 -1.34 -11.90
C ALA A 68 7.67 -0.32 -11.55
N ASP A 69 7.52 0.89 -12.06
CA ASP A 69 8.39 2.01 -11.76
C ASP A 69 7.55 3.22 -11.34
N TYR A 70 7.76 3.69 -10.10
CA TYR A 70 7.13 4.90 -9.56
C TYR A 70 7.14 6.06 -10.56
N LYS A 71 8.22 6.20 -11.33
CA LYS A 71 8.48 7.32 -12.23
C LYS A 71 7.48 7.40 -13.39
N LEU A 72 6.79 6.30 -13.71
CA LEU A 72 5.69 6.31 -14.69
C LEU A 72 4.51 7.21 -14.26
N ASN A 73 4.47 7.64 -13.00
CA ASN A 73 3.42 8.50 -12.45
C ASN A 73 3.83 9.98 -12.32
N ILE A 74 5.07 10.35 -12.70
CA ILE A 74 5.59 11.73 -12.61
C ILE A 74 6.47 12.08 -13.83
N LEU A 75 6.10 11.59 -15.01
CA LEU A 75 6.95 11.63 -16.21
C LEU A 75 7.38 13.06 -16.60
N GLU A 76 6.57 14.07 -16.32
CA GLU A 76 6.87 15.48 -16.59
C GLU A 76 8.06 16.04 -15.79
N ARG A 77 8.46 15.37 -14.70
CA ARG A 77 9.54 15.82 -13.80
C ARG A 77 10.89 15.17 -14.11
N LEU A 78 10.91 14.18 -14.98
CA LEU A 78 12.07 13.31 -15.11
C LEU A 78 13.14 13.90 -16.04
N PRO A 79 14.44 13.70 -15.71
CA PRO A 79 15.52 14.16 -16.55
C PRO A 79 15.65 13.30 -17.81
N LYS A 80 16.32 13.84 -18.85
CA LYS A 80 16.59 13.15 -20.13
C LYS A 80 17.18 11.74 -19.96
N ARG A 81 18.00 11.52 -18.93
CA ARG A 81 18.60 10.21 -18.64
C ARG A 81 17.57 9.11 -18.43
N TYR A 82 16.46 9.41 -17.75
CA TYR A 82 15.37 8.47 -17.55
C TYR A 82 14.83 7.94 -18.88
N PHE A 83 14.53 8.85 -19.81
CA PHE A 83 14.01 8.50 -21.13
C PHE A 83 15.03 7.73 -21.98
N LYS A 84 16.33 8.02 -21.84
CA LYS A 84 17.39 7.21 -22.46
C LYS A 84 17.38 5.78 -21.94
N ASN A 85 17.17 5.58 -20.63
CA ASN A 85 17.07 4.24 -20.05
C ASN A 85 15.80 3.50 -20.48
N ILE A 86 14.67 4.20 -20.58
CA ILE A 86 13.44 3.63 -21.14
C ILE A 86 13.65 3.14 -22.58
N ASP A 87 14.31 3.92 -23.44
CA ASP A 87 14.62 3.53 -24.83
C ASP A 87 15.51 2.27 -24.88
N ARG A 88 16.52 2.18 -24.00
CA ARG A 88 17.37 0.98 -23.88
C ARG A 88 16.56 -0.26 -23.49
N VAL A 89 15.67 -0.13 -22.50
CA VAL A 89 14.79 -1.21 -22.04
C VAL A 89 13.81 -1.61 -23.14
N GLN A 90 13.17 -0.66 -23.84
CA GLN A 90 12.26 -0.96 -24.95
C GLN A 90 12.95 -1.69 -26.11
N LYS A 91 14.17 -1.28 -26.48
CA LYS A 91 14.97 -1.98 -27.51
C LYS A 91 15.30 -3.41 -27.10
N ALA A 92 15.72 -3.62 -25.85
CA ALA A 92 15.99 -4.95 -25.32
C ALA A 92 14.73 -5.83 -25.28
N ALA A 93 13.59 -5.26 -24.88
CA ALA A 93 12.31 -5.95 -24.83
C ALA A 93 11.84 -6.35 -26.23
N ALA A 94 11.93 -5.44 -27.21
CA ALA A 94 11.61 -5.72 -28.61
C ALA A 94 12.49 -6.84 -29.19
N ALA A 95 13.81 -6.80 -28.94
CA ALA A 95 14.73 -7.85 -29.36
C ALA A 95 14.45 -9.21 -28.71
N ALA A 96 13.89 -9.21 -27.51
CA ALA A 96 13.50 -10.42 -26.77
C ALA A 96 12.07 -10.89 -27.09
N GLY A 97 11.30 -10.17 -27.91
CA GLY A 97 9.89 -10.47 -28.17
C GLY A 97 8.98 -10.29 -26.95
N ILE A 98 9.37 -9.42 -26.01
CA ILE A 98 8.68 -9.17 -24.75
C ILE A 98 7.96 -7.82 -24.82
N GLU A 99 6.67 -7.81 -24.49
CA GLU A 99 5.91 -6.57 -24.30
C GLU A 99 6.30 -5.88 -22.99
N VAL A 100 6.52 -4.56 -23.03
CA VAL A 100 6.63 -3.74 -21.81
C VAL A 100 5.22 -3.29 -21.39
N ILE A 101 4.77 -3.77 -20.23
CA ILE A 101 3.42 -3.55 -19.69
C ILE A 101 3.56 -2.57 -18.50
N PRO A 102 3.29 -1.27 -18.67
CA PRO A 102 3.44 -0.29 -17.60
C PRO A 102 2.37 -0.44 -16.52
N THR A 103 2.78 -0.29 -15.26
CA THR A 103 1.83 -0.08 -14.16
C THR A 103 1.33 1.36 -14.14
N VAL A 104 0.03 1.54 -13.93
CA VAL A 104 -0.70 2.81 -13.85
C VAL A 104 -1.79 2.72 -12.78
N CYS A 105 -2.43 3.85 -12.46
CA CYS A 105 -3.49 3.94 -11.44
C CYS A 105 -3.04 3.42 -10.05
N PRO A 106 -1.99 4.01 -9.44
CA PRO A 106 -1.45 3.53 -8.17
C PRO A 106 -2.32 3.94 -6.97
N ILE A 107 -3.56 3.44 -6.87
CA ILE A 107 -4.53 3.89 -5.86
C ILE A 107 -4.13 3.46 -4.45
N GLY A 108 -3.69 2.22 -4.26
CA GLY A 108 -3.20 1.73 -2.96
C GLY A 108 -1.86 2.34 -2.55
N TYR A 109 -1.00 2.63 -3.51
CA TYR A 109 0.35 3.14 -3.31
C TYR A 109 0.52 4.50 -3.98
N SER A 110 -0.22 5.50 -3.49
CA SER A 110 -0.48 6.75 -4.21
C SER A 110 0.66 7.77 -4.25
N ALA A 111 1.86 7.47 -3.76
CA ALA A 111 2.96 8.43 -3.72
C ALA A 111 3.19 9.14 -5.07
N GLY A 112 3.00 8.44 -6.20
CA GLY A 112 3.10 9.03 -7.54
C GLY A 112 2.04 10.10 -7.80
N ILE A 113 0.78 9.85 -7.43
CA ILE A 113 -0.33 10.83 -7.51
C ILE A 113 -0.08 11.98 -6.53
N LEU A 114 0.32 11.66 -5.30
CA LEU A 114 0.50 12.61 -4.21
C LEU A 114 1.71 13.54 -4.41
N ALA A 115 2.66 13.16 -5.26
CA ALA A 115 3.75 14.04 -5.67
C ALA A 115 3.23 15.25 -6.48
N HIS A 116 2.11 15.12 -7.19
CA HIS A 116 1.45 16.23 -7.91
C HIS A 116 0.76 17.19 -6.97
N ASP A 117 0.06 16.64 -6.00
CA ASP A 117 -0.60 17.41 -4.96
C ASP A 117 -0.85 16.50 -3.74
N PRO A 118 -0.16 16.74 -2.61
CA PRO A 118 -0.32 15.88 -1.44
C PRO A 118 -1.69 16.05 -0.77
N ASN A 119 -2.42 17.12 -1.11
CA ASN A 119 -3.81 17.30 -0.72
C ASN A 119 -4.76 16.39 -1.50
N LEU A 120 -4.29 15.39 -2.24
CA LEU A 120 -5.14 14.35 -2.84
C LEU A 120 -5.24 13.08 -1.98
N ALA A 121 -4.49 12.98 -0.87
CA ALA A 121 -4.51 11.81 0.02
C ALA A 121 -5.87 11.60 0.69
N GLU A 122 -6.34 10.36 0.90
CA GLU A 122 -7.53 10.12 1.72
C GLU A 122 -7.34 10.70 3.12
N GLY A 123 -8.34 11.42 3.63
CA GLY A 123 -8.24 12.19 4.86
C GLY A 123 -9.12 11.60 5.96
N VAL A 124 -8.51 11.20 7.08
CA VAL A 124 -9.22 10.81 8.30
C VAL A 124 -9.47 12.07 9.15
N PRO A 125 -10.71 12.30 9.64
CA PRO A 125 -11.02 13.53 10.36
C PRO A 125 -10.44 13.53 11.78
N VAL A 126 -9.96 14.70 12.20
CA VAL A 126 -9.89 15.12 13.59
C VAL A 126 -11.03 16.11 13.85
N LYS A 127 -11.82 15.88 14.89
CA LYS A 127 -13.04 16.67 15.17
C LYS A 127 -12.97 17.36 16.53
N ASP A 128 -13.29 18.66 16.56
CA ASP A 128 -13.46 19.41 17.81
C ASP A 128 -12.27 19.36 18.77
N ALA A 129 -11.06 19.32 18.22
CA ALA A 129 -9.84 19.34 19.01
C ALA A 129 -9.78 20.64 19.83
N PRO A 130 -9.51 20.56 21.14
CA PRO A 130 -9.49 21.73 22.00
C PRO A 130 -8.21 22.55 21.81
N PHE A 131 -8.35 23.83 21.49
CA PHE A 131 -7.25 24.77 21.37
C PHE A 131 -7.44 25.94 22.33
N VAL A 132 -6.35 26.58 22.73
CA VAL A 132 -6.35 27.84 23.49
C VAL A 132 -5.42 28.85 22.83
N VAL A 133 -5.85 30.10 22.78
CA VAL A 133 -5.06 31.18 22.18
C VAL A 133 -4.04 31.69 23.19
N LYS A 134 -2.75 31.61 22.85
CA LYS A 134 -1.64 32.16 23.60
C LYS A 134 -0.77 33.00 22.67
N GLN A 135 -0.49 34.24 23.05
CA GLN A 135 0.42 35.13 22.32
C GLN A 135 0.10 35.25 20.80
N GLY A 136 -1.18 35.31 20.45
CA GLY A 136 -1.61 35.42 19.05
C GLY A 136 -1.56 34.11 18.24
N GLU A 137 -1.35 32.96 18.89
CA GLU A 137 -1.38 31.64 18.25
C GLU A 137 -2.37 30.73 18.98
N ALA A 138 -3.18 29.96 18.25
CA ALA A 138 -3.99 28.91 18.86
C ALA A 138 -3.15 27.63 18.97
N VAL A 139 -3.04 27.11 20.20
CA VAL A 139 -2.23 25.94 20.55
C VAL A 139 -3.15 24.83 21.05
N LEU A 140 -2.94 23.60 20.59
CA LEU A 140 -3.65 22.41 21.06
C LEU A 140 -3.53 22.30 22.59
N VAL A 141 -4.62 21.94 23.25
CA VAL A 141 -4.68 21.59 24.67
C VAL A 141 -4.90 20.08 24.75
N PRO A 142 -3.84 19.26 24.86
CA PRO A 142 -4.00 17.80 24.86
C PRO A 142 -4.96 17.34 25.97
N ASP A 143 -5.74 16.29 25.71
CA ASP A 143 -6.57 15.68 26.76
C ASP A 143 -5.65 15.18 27.90
N PRO A 144 -5.73 15.73 29.12
CA PRO A 144 -4.87 15.30 30.22
C PRO A 144 -5.08 13.82 30.58
N LYS A 145 -6.21 13.21 30.21
CA LYS A 145 -6.50 11.79 30.46
C LYS A 145 -5.85 10.87 29.41
N ALA A 146 -5.42 11.40 28.27
CA ALA A 146 -4.76 10.66 27.20
C ALA A 146 -3.27 10.47 27.49
N ARG A 147 -2.95 9.69 28.52
CA ARG A 147 -1.58 9.39 28.94
C ARG A 147 -1.47 7.99 29.55
N PHE A 148 -0.27 7.42 29.52
CA PHE A 148 0.03 6.24 30.33
C PHE A 148 0.07 6.61 31.82
N ARG A 149 -0.52 5.75 32.65
CA ARG A 149 -0.14 5.61 34.05
C ARG A 149 1.19 4.87 34.12
N ASN A 150 2.16 5.43 34.82
CA ASN A 150 3.50 4.83 34.99
C ASN A 150 4.20 4.51 33.65
N GLY A 151 4.12 5.43 32.68
CA GLY A 151 4.79 5.27 31.37
C GLY A 151 6.33 5.21 31.48
N THR A 152 6.89 5.79 32.54
CA THR A 152 8.33 5.73 32.88
C THR A 152 8.73 4.40 33.54
N LEU A 153 7.78 3.50 33.81
CA LEU A 153 8.03 2.16 34.38
C LEU A 153 8.70 2.13 35.78
N GLU A 154 8.70 3.24 36.51
CA GLU A 154 9.36 3.38 37.81
C GLU A 154 8.57 2.77 38.99
N GLU A 155 7.24 2.75 38.90
CA GLU A 155 6.38 2.18 39.95
C GLU A 155 6.23 0.66 39.76
N VAL A 156 6.83 -0.12 40.67
CA VAL A 156 6.90 -1.59 40.55
C VAL A 156 6.49 -2.33 41.82
N LYS A 157 5.97 -3.55 41.68
CA LYS A 157 5.73 -4.52 42.77
C LYS A 157 6.30 -5.89 42.38
N GLY A 158 7.52 -6.20 42.84
CA GLY A 158 8.30 -7.31 42.27
C GLY A 158 8.59 -7.02 40.80
N ASP A 159 8.39 -8.01 39.92
CA ASP A 159 8.53 -7.84 38.46
C ASP A 159 7.29 -7.24 37.77
N ARG A 160 6.30 -6.75 38.52
CA ARG A 160 5.08 -6.15 37.95
C ARG A 160 5.16 -4.64 37.88
N PHE A 161 4.85 -4.07 36.70
CA PHE A 161 4.74 -2.62 36.51
C PHE A 161 3.33 -2.14 36.89
N VAL A 162 3.25 -1.23 37.86
CA VAL A 162 1.97 -0.71 38.37
C VAL A 162 1.25 0.07 37.27
N GLY A 163 -0.07 -0.08 37.18
CA GLY A 163 -0.92 0.65 36.23
C GLY A 163 -1.13 -0.03 34.88
N PHE A 164 -0.33 -1.04 34.52
CA PHE A 164 -0.55 -1.86 33.34
C PHE A 164 -1.59 -2.95 33.65
N GLY A 165 -2.68 -2.95 32.88
CA GLY A 165 -3.78 -3.90 33.06
C GLY A 165 -3.41 -5.33 32.62
N PHE A 166 -2.33 -5.47 31.84
CA PHE A 166 -1.83 -6.76 31.38
C PHE A 166 -0.31 -6.73 31.18
N GLN A 167 0.35 -7.80 31.60
CA GLN A 167 1.78 -8.06 31.45
C GLN A 167 2.00 -9.58 31.31
N ASP A 168 2.67 -10.02 30.25
CA ASP A 168 2.96 -11.45 30.03
C ASP A 168 4.07 -11.95 30.99
N ASN A 169 3.74 -12.96 31.80
CA ASN A 169 4.60 -13.69 32.74
C ASN A 169 5.65 -12.84 33.50
N PRO A 170 5.22 -11.94 34.42
CA PRO A 170 6.13 -11.22 35.31
C PRO A 170 7.06 -12.19 36.07
N GLY A 171 8.36 -11.94 36.05
CA GLY A 171 9.40 -12.76 36.68
C GLY A 171 9.77 -14.04 35.92
N LYS A 172 9.23 -14.25 34.71
CA LYS A 172 9.58 -15.39 33.84
C LYS A 172 9.99 -14.96 32.44
N SER A 173 9.22 -14.07 31.82
CA SER A 173 9.54 -13.52 30.50
C SER A 173 9.57 -12.00 30.45
N SER A 174 8.96 -11.33 31.43
CA SER A 174 9.07 -9.88 31.63
C SER A 174 9.56 -9.58 33.04
N PHE A 175 10.54 -8.68 33.15
CA PHE A 175 11.27 -8.41 34.38
C PHE A 175 11.43 -6.90 34.57
N VAL A 176 11.55 -6.49 35.82
CA VAL A 176 12.07 -5.16 36.17
C VAL A 176 13.59 -5.22 36.09
N ASP A 177 14.18 -4.40 35.23
CA ASP A 177 15.64 -4.28 35.10
C ASP A 177 16.10 -2.94 35.67
N ARG A 178 17.08 -3.00 36.59
CA ARG A 178 17.68 -1.84 37.25
C ARG A 178 19.10 -1.54 36.78
N MET A 179 19.65 -2.40 35.91
CA MET A 179 21.00 -2.29 35.39
C MET A 179 21.02 -1.67 33.99
N ILE A 180 20.04 -2.03 33.16
CA ILE A 180 19.90 -1.51 31.80
C ILE A 180 18.62 -0.69 31.73
N THR A 181 18.76 0.63 31.84
CA THR A 181 17.65 1.58 31.72
C THR A 181 17.94 2.61 30.61
N HIS A 182 16.90 3.25 30.10
CA HIS A 182 17.04 4.43 29.26
C HIS A 182 17.00 5.68 30.12
N SER A 183 15.92 5.81 30.91
CA SER A 183 15.73 6.87 31.89
C SER A 183 15.48 6.28 33.27
N GLY A 184 15.62 7.09 34.32
CA GLY A 184 15.24 6.67 35.67
C GLY A 184 16.02 5.47 36.22
N LYS A 185 15.33 4.62 37.00
CA LYS A 185 15.90 3.49 37.76
C LYS A 185 15.28 2.14 37.39
N ALA A 186 14.31 2.09 36.48
CA ALA A 186 13.71 0.84 36.05
C ALA A 186 13.36 0.86 34.55
N SER A 187 13.61 -0.26 33.87
CA SER A 187 13.04 -0.55 32.55
C SER A 187 12.36 -1.93 32.55
N CYS A 188 11.59 -2.23 31.50
CA CYS A 188 11.02 -3.56 31.31
C CYS A 188 11.90 -4.39 30.37
N ARG A 189 12.67 -5.31 30.94
CA ARG A 189 13.40 -6.33 30.18
C ARG A 189 12.48 -7.50 29.84
N MET A 190 12.47 -7.90 28.58
CA MET A 190 11.70 -9.04 28.08
C MET A 190 12.59 -10.04 27.35
N GLN A 191 12.48 -11.31 27.72
CA GLN A 191 13.24 -12.44 27.17
C GLN A 191 12.53 -13.77 27.44
N ASP A 192 13.17 -14.90 27.16
CA ASP A 192 12.68 -16.25 27.52
C ASP A 192 11.24 -16.51 27.06
N PHE A 193 10.96 -16.11 25.81
CA PHE A 193 9.60 -16.12 25.24
C PHE A 193 8.93 -17.49 25.23
N HIS A 194 9.71 -18.57 25.31
CA HIS A 194 9.23 -19.96 25.40
C HIS A 194 8.34 -20.22 26.63
N HIS A 195 8.37 -19.35 27.65
CA HIS A 195 7.42 -19.40 28.77
C HIS A 195 5.97 -19.07 28.38
N HIS A 196 5.74 -18.50 27.20
CA HIS A 196 4.41 -18.35 26.61
C HIS A 196 4.23 -19.38 25.48
N PRO A 197 3.08 -20.10 25.36
CA PRO A 197 2.90 -21.19 24.38
C PRO A 197 3.20 -20.81 22.93
N VAL A 198 2.88 -19.57 22.57
CA VAL A 198 3.16 -18.99 21.26
C VAL A 198 4.17 -17.84 21.32
N GLY A 199 5.02 -17.75 22.34
CA GLY A 199 6.12 -16.77 22.34
C GLY A 199 5.74 -15.29 22.52
N ASN A 200 4.56 -14.98 23.07
CA ASN A 200 4.18 -13.59 23.31
C ASN A 200 4.84 -13.04 24.58
N CYS A 201 5.29 -11.79 24.54
CA CYS A 201 5.72 -11.06 25.71
C CYS A 201 5.41 -9.57 25.56
N ARG A 202 4.39 -9.07 26.28
CA ARG A 202 3.79 -7.75 26.05
C ARG A 202 3.42 -7.05 27.36
N LEU A 203 3.44 -5.73 27.31
CA LEU A 203 2.77 -4.82 28.24
C LEU A 203 1.54 -4.21 27.57
N SER A 204 0.48 -4.00 28.34
CA SER A 204 -0.74 -3.37 27.82
C SER A 204 -1.45 -2.52 28.87
N GLN A 205 -1.96 -1.37 28.41
CA GLN A 205 -2.73 -0.44 29.22
C GLN A 205 -3.90 0.14 28.44
N LYS A 206 -5.06 0.21 29.09
CA LYS A 206 -6.21 0.97 28.58
C LYS A 206 -6.04 2.43 28.94
N VAL A 207 -6.25 3.31 27.96
CA VAL A 207 -6.12 4.77 28.12
C VAL A 207 -7.36 5.46 27.55
N LYS A 208 -7.80 6.53 28.21
CA LYS A 208 -8.86 7.38 27.69
C LYS A 208 -8.31 8.23 26.54
N VAL A 209 -9.13 8.45 25.53
CA VAL A 209 -8.80 9.31 24.39
C VAL A 209 -10.02 10.10 23.97
N ARG A 210 -9.81 11.19 23.24
CA ARG A 210 -10.87 11.88 22.52
C ARG A 210 -11.18 11.11 21.25
N ALA A 211 -12.47 10.98 20.89
CA ALA A 211 -12.86 10.45 19.60
C ALA A 211 -12.42 11.39 18.47
N PHE A 212 -12.04 10.81 17.33
CA PHE A 212 -11.55 11.50 16.14
C PHE A 212 -10.40 12.46 16.49
N ALA A 213 -9.33 11.90 17.04
CA ALA A 213 -8.11 12.61 17.41
C ALA A 213 -6.89 11.84 16.91
N CYS A 214 -5.84 12.57 16.52
CA CYS A 214 -4.58 11.98 16.07
C CYS A 214 -3.63 11.83 17.26
N TYR A 215 -3.10 10.64 17.47
CA TYR A 215 -2.18 10.35 18.57
C TYR A 215 -0.88 9.72 18.08
N ARG A 216 0.22 10.01 18.76
CA ARG A 216 1.49 9.30 18.68
C ARG A 216 1.65 8.45 19.94
N PHE A 217 1.81 7.14 19.76
CA PHE A 217 2.29 6.25 20.82
C PHE A 217 3.75 5.91 20.54
N SER A 218 4.64 6.18 21.49
CA SER A 218 6.06 5.87 21.38
C SER A 218 6.61 5.17 22.62
N ALA A 219 7.72 4.47 22.45
CA ALA A 219 8.53 3.90 23.53
C ALA A 219 10.02 3.94 23.14
N TRP A 220 10.91 3.96 24.13
CA TRP A 220 12.32 3.66 23.90
C TRP A 220 12.53 2.15 23.91
N LEU A 221 13.23 1.67 22.89
CA LEU A 221 13.49 0.25 22.66
C LEU A 221 14.99 0.00 22.56
N LYS A 222 15.49 -1.00 23.26
CA LYS A 222 16.80 -1.60 23.06
C LYS A 222 16.63 -3.08 22.74
N THR A 223 17.43 -3.63 21.83
CA THR A 223 17.36 -5.05 21.46
C THR A 223 18.74 -5.72 21.48
N GLN A 224 18.75 -7.02 21.76
CA GLN A 224 19.89 -7.90 21.66
C GLN A 224 19.44 -9.27 21.11
N ASP A 225 19.88 -9.58 19.89
CA ASP A 225 19.63 -10.83 19.16
C ASP A 225 18.16 -11.26 19.09
N VAL A 226 17.24 -10.29 19.06
CA VAL A 226 15.79 -10.52 19.06
C VAL A 226 15.36 -11.13 17.73
N LYS A 227 14.60 -12.22 17.79
CA LYS A 227 14.02 -12.87 16.60
C LYS A 227 12.58 -13.34 16.85
N PRO A 228 11.67 -13.15 15.87
CA PRO A 228 11.77 -12.28 14.69
C PRO A 228 11.50 -10.81 15.06
N THR A 229 12.25 -9.86 14.48
CA THR A 229 12.05 -8.43 14.75
C THR A 229 10.72 -7.89 14.21
N GLY A 230 10.22 -8.45 13.10
CA GLY A 230 8.95 -8.04 12.49
C GLY A 230 7.71 -8.25 13.37
N ASN A 231 7.84 -8.95 14.49
CA ASN A 231 6.74 -9.13 15.44
C ASN A 231 6.93 -8.35 16.75
N LEU A 232 8.04 -7.63 16.91
CA LEU A 232 8.25 -6.70 18.02
C LEU A 232 7.70 -5.34 17.58
N ARG A 233 6.68 -4.83 18.27
CA ARG A 233 5.97 -3.62 17.81
C ARG A 233 5.18 -2.92 18.92
N LEU A 234 4.73 -1.70 18.59
CA LEU A 234 3.68 -1.01 19.31
C LEU A 234 2.33 -1.25 18.62
N LEU A 235 1.24 -1.25 19.36
CA LEU A 235 -0.09 -1.50 18.81
C LEU A 235 -1.14 -0.65 19.54
N ALA A 236 -2.01 0.02 18.77
CA ALA A 236 -3.20 0.69 19.26
C ALA A 236 -4.46 -0.06 18.80
N LEU A 237 -5.33 -0.41 19.76
CA LEU A 237 -6.55 -1.17 19.54
C LEU A 237 -7.76 -0.37 20.05
N GLY A 238 -8.80 -0.24 19.22
CA GLY A 238 -10.09 0.29 19.64
C GLY A 238 -10.86 -0.66 20.57
N ALA A 239 -11.94 -0.17 21.18
CA ALA A 239 -12.72 -0.88 22.18
C ALA A 239 -13.82 -1.82 21.61
N ALA A 240 -14.03 -1.81 20.30
CA ALA A 240 -15.06 -2.62 19.64
C ALA A 240 -14.76 -4.13 19.68
N GLU A 241 -15.80 -4.97 19.68
CA GLU A 241 -15.65 -6.43 19.62
C GLU A 241 -15.02 -6.87 18.28
N GLY A 242 -13.78 -7.39 18.36
CA GLY A 242 -12.99 -7.86 17.23
C GLY A 242 -11.64 -7.11 17.06
N PRO A 243 -10.82 -7.46 16.06
CA PRO A 243 -9.53 -6.80 15.82
C PRO A 243 -9.73 -5.39 15.27
N ASN A 244 -10.10 -4.44 16.12
CA ASN A 244 -10.17 -3.02 15.77
C ASN A 244 -8.77 -2.38 15.88
N VAL A 245 -7.85 -2.82 15.02
CA VAL A 245 -6.49 -2.28 14.96
C VAL A 245 -6.55 -0.85 14.38
N LEU A 246 -5.98 0.11 15.10
CA LEU A 246 -5.94 1.52 14.70
C LEU A 246 -4.59 1.93 14.09
N SER A 247 -3.54 1.16 14.39
CA SER A 247 -2.18 1.42 13.97
C SER A 247 -1.67 0.36 13.00
N PHE A 248 -1.21 0.80 11.83
CA PHE A 248 -0.66 -0.06 10.78
C PHE A 248 0.71 0.44 10.28
N PHE A 249 1.36 1.27 11.08
CA PHE A 249 2.69 1.83 10.88
C PHE A 249 3.62 1.13 11.87
N ASP A 250 4.82 0.72 11.45
CA ASP A 250 5.82 0.12 12.33
C ASP A 250 7.23 0.59 11.91
N ASP A 251 7.98 1.18 12.83
CA ASP A 251 9.39 1.50 12.59
C ASP A 251 10.20 0.20 12.41
N PRO A 252 11.16 0.14 11.46
CA PRO A 252 12.00 -1.03 11.28
C PRO A 252 12.88 -1.25 12.52
N ILE A 253 12.87 -2.48 13.04
CA ILE A 253 13.63 -2.87 14.23
C ILE A 253 14.73 -3.86 13.84
N GLN A 254 15.94 -3.57 14.33
CA GLN A 254 17.11 -4.42 14.15
C GLN A 254 17.19 -5.49 15.26
N PRO A 255 17.73 -6.68 14.96
CA PRO A 255 17.87 -7.73 15.97
C PRO A 255 18.67 -7.28 17.20
N THR A 256 19.68 -6.43 16.97
CA THR A 256 20.51 -5.82 17.99
C THR A 256 20.66 -4.32 17.70
N GLN A 257 20.23 -3.47 18.62
CA GLN A 257 20.41 -2.02 18.55
C GLN A 257 20.48 -1.38 19.94
N GLY A 258 21.11 -0.20 20.02
CA GLY A 258 21.05 0.66 21.19
C GLY A 258 19.65 1.24 21.42
N TRP A 259 19.47 1.96 22.52
CA TRP A 259 18.22 2.67 22.80
C TRP A 259 17.82 3.55 21.61
N THR A 260 16.66 3.25 21.03
CA THR A 260 16.08 3.95 19.90
C THR A 260 14.61 4.17 20.18
N LYS A 261 14.11 5.39 19.93
CA LYS A 261 12.69 5.67 20.05
C LYS A 261 11.94 5.07 18.87
N ILE A 262 10.99 4.18 19.15
CA ILE A 262 10.03 3.65 18.17
C ILE A 262 8.67 4.32 18.39
N GLN A 263 7.88 4.44 17.34
CA GLN A 263 6.56 5.07 17.43
C GLN A 263 5.55 4.51 16.44
N ILE A 264 4.29 4.78 16.72
CA ILE A 264 3.17 4.64 15.80
C ILE A 264 2.30 5.89 15.88
N VAL A 265 1.68 6.26 14.75
CA VAL A 265 0.68 7.32 14.70
C VAL A 265 -0.63 6.76 14.20
N PHE A 266 -1.72 7.08 14.90
CA PHE A 266 -3.05 6.58 14.59
C PHE A 266 -4.11 7.64 14.88
N ASN A 267 -5.29 7.47 14.30
CA ASN A 267 -6.49 8.22 14.68
C ASN A 267 -7.35 7.34 15.60
N SER A 268 -7.87 7.91 16.70
CA SER A 268 -8.74 7.18 17.63
C SER A 268 -10.09 6.76 17.04
N LEU A 269 -10.48 7.32 15.88
CA LEU A 269 -11.78 7.13 15.24
C LEU A 269 -12.90 7.38 16.27
N ALA A 270 -14.00 6.63 16.24
CA ALA A 270 -15.10 6.82 17.19
C ALA A 270 -14.77 6.38 18.64
N ASN A 271 -13.57 5.90 18.94
CA ASN A 271 -13.24 5.38 20.28
C ASN A 271 -12.96 6.52 21.27
N THR A 272 -13.47 6.37 22.50
CA THR A 272 -13.12 7.23 23.65
C THR A 272 -12.21 6.54 24.68
N GLU A 273 -11.89 5.28 24.44
CA GLU A 273 -10.93 4.47 25.18
C GLU A 273 -10.29 3.49 24.20
N ILE A 274 -8.99 3.29 24.32
CA ILE A 274 -8.23 2.36 23.50
C ILE A 274 -7.30 1.53 24.38
N THR A 275 -6.85 0.41 23.84
CA THR A 275 -5.77 -0.39 24.44
C THR A 275 -4.47 -0.14 23.69
N LEU A 276 -3.44 0.29 24.41
CA LEU A 276 -2.09 0.43 23.87
C LEU A 276 -1.25 -0.75 24.35
N MET A 277 -0.54 -1.40 23.42
CA MET A 277 0.32 -2.55 23.71
C MET A 277 1.72 -2.33 23.16
N ALA A 278 2.73 -2.76 23.90
CA ALA A 278 4.12 -2.81 23.45
C ALA A 278 4.70 -4.20 23.76
N GLY A 279 5.38 -4.81 22.80
CA GLY A 279 6.07 -6.08 23.01
C GLY A 279 6.20 -6.91 21.75
N ILE A 280 6.45 -8.20 21.94
CA ILE A 280 6.67 -9.16 20.86
C ILE A 280 5.53 -10.19 20.79
N TRP A 281 5.15 -10.54 19.56
CA TRP A 281 4.28 -11.69 19.27
C TRP A 281 5.08 -12.81 18.62
N ASN A 282 4.82 -14.08 18.94
CA ASN A 282 5.56 -15.19 18.32
C ASN A 282 7.10 -15.07 18.44
N GLY A 283 7.58 -14.46 19.53
CA GLY A 283 9.00 -14.33 19.84
C GLY A 283 9.66 -15.70 19.98
N LYS A 284 10.89 -15.80 19.47
CA LYS A 284 11.67 -17.06 19.46
C LYS A 284 12.90 -16.98 20.35
N SER A 285 13.65 -15.88 20.27
CA SER A 285 14.90 -15.72 21.00
C SER A 285 15.26 -14.24 21.19
N GLY A 286 16.25 -14.00 22.05
CA GLY A 286 16.84 -12.68 22.30
C GLY A 286 16.17 -11.95 23.47
N THR A 287 16.69 -10.76 23.73
CA THR A 287 16.25 -9.88 24.82
C THR A 287 15.98 -8.49 24.28
N PHE A 288 14.90 -7.86 24.73
CA PHE A 288 14.68 -6.44 24.51
C PHE A 288 14.29 -5.73 25.79
N TRP A 289 14.46 -4.41 25.79
CA TRP A 289 14.07 -3.55 26.88
C TRP A 289 13.13 -2.47 26.35
N LEU A 290 12.06 -2.22 27.09
CA LEU A 290 11.15 -1.10 26.89
C LEU A 290 11.32 -0.11 28.03
N ASP A 291 11.28 1.18 27.69
CA ASP A 291 11.31 2.28 28.64
C ASP A 291 10.52 3.48 28.08
N ASP A 292 10.15 4.43 28.95
CA ASP A 292 9.59 5.73 28.57
C ASP A 292 8.42 5.66 27.56
N LEU A 293 7.38 4.87 27.90
CA LEU A 293 6.16 4.78 27.10
C LEU A 293 5.36 6.09 27.19
N GLN A 294 5.03 6.65 26.03
CA GLN A 294 4.38 7.96 25.92
C GLN A 294 3.22 7.92 24.93
N LEU A 295 2.13 8.61 25.29
CA LEU A 295 1.02 8.93 24.39
C LEU A 295 0.93 10.45 24.27
N GLU A 296 0.92 10.95 23.05
CA GLU A 296 0.89 12.37 22.71
C GLU A 296 -0.23 12.64 21.71
N GLU A 297 -1.08 13.64 21.97
CA GLU A 297 -2.05 14.13 20.99
C GLU A 297 -1.34 15.06 19.99
N LEU A 298 -1.43 14.76 18.70
CA LEU A 298 -0.75 15.52 17.66
C LEU A 298 -1.62 16.67 17.14
N SER A 299 -1.03 17.86 17.06
CA SER A 299 -1.66 19.05 16.51
C SER A 299 -1.26 19.26 15.06
N LEU A 300 -2.23 19.26 14.14
CA LEU A 300 -2.07 19.78 12.78
C LEU A 300 -0.84 19.23 12.01
N VAL A 301 -0.50 17.97 12.21
CA VAL A 301 0.53 17.26 11.41
C VAL A 301 -0.14 16.66 10.18
N ASN A 302 0.44 16.87 9.00
CA ASN A 302 -0.10 16.46 7.70
C ASN A 302 -1.53 16.95 7.44
N VAL A 303 -1.82 18.23 7.72
CA VAL A 303 -3.15 18.82 7.47
C VAL A 303 -3.45 18.89 5.98
N LEU A 304 -4.46 18.15 5.55
CA LEU A 304 -4.96 18.18 4.17
C LEU A 304 -5.86 19.39 3.95
N ARG A 305 -5.69 20.07 2.81
CA ARG A 305 -6.43 21.26 2.40
C ARG A 305 -7.08 21.06 1.04
N ARG A 306 -8.35 20.65 1.04
CA ARG A 306 -9.21 20.57 -0.16
C ARG A 306 -10.70 20.62 0.24
N ALA A 307 -11.62 20.74 -0.72
CA ALA A 307 -13.05 20.83 -0.44
C ALA A 307 -13.58 19.68 0.44
N GLY A 308 -13.15 18.44 0.17
CA GLY A 308 -13.50 17.27 0.98
C GLY A 308 -12.78 17.16 2.34
N CYS A 309 -11.84 18.07 2.62
CA CYS A 309 -11.03 18.10 3.84
C CYS A 309 -10.97 19.54 4.39
N PRO A 310 -12.12 20.12 4.81
CA PRO A 310 -12.12 21.48 5.35
C PRO A 310 -11.36 21.56 6.67
N LEU A 311 -10.70 22.71 6.90
CA LEU A 311 -10.25 23.14 8.21
C LEU A 311 -11.36 23.99 8.83
N THR A 312 -11.79 23.65 10.05
CA THR A 312 -12.76 24.44 10.82
C THR A 312 -12.11 24.96 12.09
N VAL A 313 -12.39 26.21 12.44
CA VAL A 313 -11.98 26.84 13.69
C VAL A 313 -13.21 27.54 14.26
N THR A 314 -13.75 27.02 15.36
CA THR A 314 -14.94 27.55 16.03
C THR A 314 -14.64 27.86 17.49
N SER A 315 -15.37 28.79 18.10
CA SER A 315 -15.36 28.94 19.56
C SER A 315 -16.30 27.92 20.22
N GLU A 316 -16.20 27.80 21.54
CA GLU A 316 -17.04 26.86 22.32
C GLU A 316 -18.55 27.21 22.28
N ASP A 317 -18.89 28.46 22.00
CA ASP A 317 -20.27 28.95 21.81
C ASP A 317 -20.76 28.88 20.35
N GLY A 318 -19.95 28.33 19.43
CA GLY A 318 -20.36 28.01 18.06
C GLY A 318 -20.06 29.07 17.00
N VAL A 319 -19.34 30.16 17.32
CA VAL A 319 -18.92 31.13 16.30
C VAL A 319 -17.82 30.54 15.42
N THR A 320 -18.04 30.47 14.10
CA THR A 320 -17.03 30.05 13.13
C THR A 320 -16.12 31.21 12.71
N TYR A 321 -14.81 30.97 12.78
CA TYR A 321 -13.77 31.90 12.34
C TYR A 321 -13.33 31.60 10.91
N VAL A 322 -12.92 32.64 10.20
CA VAL A 322 -12.64 32.60 8.77
C VAL A 322 -11.13 32.74 8.56
N GLU A 323 -10.55 31.78 7.86
CA GLU A 323 -9.14 31.84 7.42
C GLU A 323 -8.89 33.05 6.52
N GLY A 324 -7.73 33.68 6.66
CA GLY A 324 -7.38 34.96 6.02
C GLY A 324 -7.98 36.20 6.69
N LYS A 325 -9.05 36.05 7.48
CA LYS A 325 -9.67 37.15 8.24
C LYS A 325 -9.32 37.11 9.72
N ASP A 326 -9.58 36.00 10.39
CA ASP A 326 -9.37 35.83 11.83
C ASP A 326 -8.04 35.15 12.15
N PHE A 327 -7.58 34.27 11.28
CA PHE A 327 -6.29 33.60 11.38
C PHE A 327 -5.66 33.48 9.99
N LEU A 328 -4.34 33.42 9.94
CA LEU A 328 -3.56 33.26 8.71
C LEU A 328 -3.75 31.86 8.11
N THR A 329 -3.42 31.71 6.84
CA THR A 329 -3.50 30.42 6.15
C THR A 329 -2.70 29.35 6.87
N VAL A 330 -3.35 28.24 7.22
CA VAL A 330 -2.74 27.10 7.89
C VAL A 330 -2.19 26.15 6.83
N LYS A 331 -0.87 26.03 6.80
CA LYS A 331 -0.13 25.15 5.89
C LYS A 331 0.92 24.37 6.66
N ASP A 332 0.92 23.05 6.47
CA ASP A 332 2.02 22.20 6.92
C ASP A 332 3.12 22.22 5.84
N SER A 333 4.31 22.70 6.21
CA SER A 333 5.45 22.82 5.30
C SER A 333 6.04 21.47 4.84
N LYS A 334 5.76 20.38 5.57
CA LYS A 334 6.26 19.02 5.28
C LYS A 334 5.22 18.10 4.67
N LEU A 335 3.98 18.56 4.51
CA LEU A 335 2.89 17.78 3.92
C LEU A 335 3.32 17.16 2.58
N GLY A 336 3.38 15.83 2.55
CA GLY A 336 3.71 15.04 1.36
C GLY A 336 5.04 15.39 0.70
N ASN A 337 6.02 15.87 1.47
CA ASN A 337 7.36 16.22 1.01
C ASN A 337 8.44 15.78 2.02
N ASP A 338 8.24 14.65 2.71
CA ASP A 338 9.24 14.09 3.64
C ASP A 338 9.36 12.55 3.49
N PRO A 339 10.52 12.02 3.07
CA PRO A 339 11.69 12.75 2.58
C PRO A 339 11.50 13.29 1.15
N TRP A 340 10.58 12.72 0.38
CA TRP A 340 10.38 13.04 -1.03
C TRP A 340 8.95 13.49 -1.34
N SER A 341 8.77 14.11 -2.50
CA SER A 341 7.46 14.52 -2.98
C SER A 341 6.51 13.32 -3.13
N GLY A 342 5.34 13.42 -2.50
CA GLY A 342 4.34 12.35 -2.40
C GLY A 342 4.51 11.42 -1.19
N GLU A 343 5.57 11.59 -0.40
CA GLU A 343 5.83 10.81 0.82
C GLU A 343 5.59 11.65 2.08
N PHE A 344 5.14 10.98 3.14
CA PHE A 344 4.69 11.59 4.37
C PHE A 344 5.48 11.02 5.55
N LYS A 345 5.70 11.85 6.56
CA LYS A 345 6.12 11.42 7.91
C LYS A 345 5.30 12.15 8.95
N PHE A 346 5.36 11.67 10.18
CA PHE A 346 4.79 12.39 11.33
C PHE A 346 5.85 12.97 12.25
N ASN A 347 7.15 12.76 11.98
CA ASN A 347 8.23 13.25 12.82
C ASN A 347 8.65 14.68 12.44
N HIS A 348 7.69 15.60 12.50
CA HIS A 348 7.91 17.04 12.31
C HIS A 348 6.87 17.85 13.09
N PRO A 349 7.14 19.12 13.41
CA PRO A 349 6.14 19.99 14.01
C PRO A 349 4.96 20.22 13.05
N GLY A 350 3.74 20.13 13.55
CA GLY A 350 2.55 20.43 12.75
C GLY A 350 2.42 21.91 12.38
N ALA A 351 1.44 22.20 11.52
CA ALA A 351 1.08 23.57 11.17
C ALA A 351 0.55 24.36 12.37
N ARG A 352 0.58 25.69 12.24
CA ARG A 352 0.18 26.63 13.30
C ARG A 352 -1.04 27.44 12.88
N ILE A 353 -1.90 27.76 13.84
CA ILE A 353 -3.00 28.71 13.65
C ILE A 353 -2.58 30.04 14.25
N GLN A 354 -2.04 30.93 13.41
CA GLN A 354 -1.62 32.27 13.81
C GLN A 354 -2.75 33.27 13.57
N LEU A 355 -3.04 34.12 14.54
CA LEU A 355 -4.11 35.11 14.42
C LEU A 355 -3.69 36.29 13.53
N THR A 356 -4.66 36.89 12.83
CA THR A 356 -4.44 38.17 12.13
C THR A 356 -4.45 39.33 13.12
N LYS A 357 -3.92 40.50 12.71
CA LYS A 357 -3.95 41.72 13.54
C LYS A 357 -5.37 42.18 13.90
N GLY A 358 -6.34 41.95 13.01
CA GLY A 358 -7.75 42.32 13.18
C GLY A 358 -8.63 41.18 13.68
N SER A 359 -8.05 40.13 14.27
CA SER A 359 -8.78 38.91 14.60
C SER A 359 -9.94 39.17 15.57
N ARG A 360 -11.07 38.51 15.29
CA ARG A 360 -12.17 38.39 16.25
C ARG A 360 -11.80 37.48 17.41
N ILE A 361 -10.86 36.55 17.20
CA ILE A 361 -10.36 35.62 18.21
C ILE A 361 -9.50 36.39 19.22
N LYS A 362 -9.70 36.13 20.52
CA LYS A 362 -9.00 36.82 21.62
C LYS A 362 -8.02 35.91 22.35
N THR A 363 -6.97 36.50 22.94
CA THR A 363 -6.05 35.78 23.82
C THR A 363 -6.81 35.12 24.98
N GLY A 364 -6.46 33.87 25.29
CA GLY A 364 -7.14 33.06 26.31
C GLY A 364 -8.42 32.38 25.82
N GLN A 365 -8.92 32.73 24.63
CA GLN A 365 -10.12 32.12 24.09
C GLN A 365 -9.89 30.63 23.77
N ARG A 366 -10.90 29.82 24.08
CA ARG A 366 -10.96 28.40 23.77
C ARG A 366 -11.62 28.17 22.43
N LEU A 367 -11.04 27.27 21.65
CA LEU A 367 -11.48 26.96 20.30
C LEU A 367 -11.66 25.45 20.13
N ARG A 368 -12.51 25.09 19.17
CA ARG A 368 -12.69 23.74 18.63
C ARG A 368 -12.18 23.76 17.20
N VAL A 369 -11.19 22.92 16.93
CA VAL A 369 -10.52 22.85 15.63
C VAL A 369 -10.76 21.49 15.00
N GLY A 370 -11.27 21.47 13.77
CA GLY A 370 -11.46 20.27 12.97
C GLY A 370 -10.57 20.29 11.73
N TRP A 371 -9.93 19.17 11.40
CA TRP A 371 -9.12 19.03 10.18
C TRP A 371 -9.09 17.58 9.72
N TYR A 372 -8.38 17.32 8.62
CA TYR A 372 -8.18 15.97 8.10
C TYR A 372 -6.70 15.69 7.89
N HIS A 373 -6.29 14.44 8.09
CA HIS A 373 -4.91 14.00 7.88
C HIS A 373 -4.87 12.60 7.24
N PRO A 374 -3.83 12.26 6.46
CA PRO A 374 -3.64 10.90 5.99
C PRO A 374 -3.23 9.98 7.15
N ILE A 375 -3.41 8.68 6.95
CA ILE A 375 -2.80 7.63 7.77
C ILE A 375 -1.81 6.86 6.91
N LEU A 376 -0.66 6.55 7.48
CA LEU A 376 0.36 5.73 6.86
C LEU A 376 0.16 4.27 7.25
N THR A 377 0.24 3.38 6.25
CA THR A 377 0.31 1.93 6.45
C THR A 377 1.70 1.44 6.03
N HIS A 378 2.26 0.46 6.74
CA HIS A 378 3.60 -0.09 6.52
C HIS A 378 4.70 0.98 6.41
N SER A 379 4.54 2.08 7.13
CA SER A 379 5.52 3.17 7.27
C SER A 379 5.72 4.11 6.08
N TYR A 380 5.13 3.81 4.92
CA TYR A 380 5.25 4.68 3.73
C TYR A 380 3.99 4.74 2.86
N GLN A 381 3.09 3.77 2.96
CA GLN A 381 1.95 3.69 2.06
C GLN A 381 0.87 4.70 2.47
N VAL A 382 0.44 5.51 1.51
CA VAL A 382 -0.67 6.46 1.63
C VAL A 382 -1.58 6.29 0.42
N MET A 383 -2.89 6.30 0.65
CA MET A 383 -3.92 6.14 -0.36
C MET A 383 -4.41 7.51 -0.81
N CYS A 384 -4.69 7.70 -2.10
CA CYS A 384 -5.41 8.86 -2.58
C CYS A 384 -6.91 8.75 -2.27
N CYS A 385 -7.61 9.88 -2.26
CA CYS A 385 -9.05 9.94 -2.17
C CYS A 385 -9.69 9.27 -3.39
N LEU A 386 -10.69 8.41 -3.17
CA LEU A 386 -11.37 7.70 -4.25
C LEU A 386 -12.32 8.59 -5.06
N THR A 387 -12.70 9.77 -4.55
CA THR A 387 -13.75 10.63 -5.13
C THR A 387 -13.27 12.01 -5.55
N GLU A 388 -12.03 12.38 -5.24
CA GLU A 388 -11.47 13.70 -5.56
C GLU A 388 -11.19 13.82 -7.07
N PRO A 389 -11.88 14.71 -7.81
CA PRO A 389 -11.76 14.77 -9.27
C PRO A 389 -10.33 14.94 -9.79
N LYS A 390 -9.51 15.74 -9.09
CA LYS A 390 -8.13 16.02 -9.48
C LYS A 390 -7.23 14.78 -9.48
N VAL A 391 -7.61 13.70 -8.76
CA VAL A 391 -6.93 12.40 -8.86
C VAL A 391 -7.06 11.83 -10.28
N TYR A 392 -8.24 11.95 -10.90
CA TYR A 392 -8.46 11.49 -12.27
C TYR A 392 -7.75 12.37 -13.30
N ASP A 393 -7.60 13.67 -13.04
CA ASP A 393 -6.86 14.58 -13.91
C ASP A 393 -5.37 14.21 -13.97
N VAL A 394 -4.77 13.97 -12.81
CA VAL A 394 -3.38 13.48 -12.71
C VAL A 394 -3.24 12.14 -13.43
N MET A 395 -4.12 11.18 -13.17
CA MET A 395 -4.05 9.88 -13.85
C MET A 395 -4.21 10.00 -15.37
N ARG A 396 -5.10 10.87 -15.85
CA ARG A 396 -5.29 11.10 -17.29
C ARG A 396 -4.03 11.65 -17.95
N ASP A 397 -3.41 12.67 -17.38
CA ASP A 397 -2.15 13.24 -17.90
C ASP A 397 -1.03 12.17 -17.90
N GLN A 398 -0.86 11.44 -16.80
CA GLN A 398 0.20 10.43 -16.72
C GLN A 398 -0.04 9.25 -17.66
N ILE A 399 -1.27 8.75 -17.78
CA ILE A 399 -1.60 7.68 -18.75
C ILE A 399 -1.36 8.15 -20.19
N GLN A 400 -1.67 9.40 -20.53
CA GLN A 400 -1.35 9.96 -21.85
C GLN A 400 0.16 9.98 -22.11
N ARG A 401 0.96 10.40 -21.13
CA ARG A 401 2.43 10.41 -21.23
C ARG A 401 3.01 9.01 -21.34
N VAL A 402 2.55 8.07 -20.50
CA VAL A 402 2.94 6.66 -20.53
C VAL A 402 2.61 6.05 -21.88
N ASN A 403 1.40 6.28 -22.41
CA ASN A 403 1.00 5.77 -23.72
C ASN A 403 1.86 6.36 -24.85
N LYS A 404 2.17 7.65 -24.79
CA LYS A 404 3.05 8.31 -25.78
C LYS A 404 4.48 7.73 -25.74
N LEU A 405 4.99 7.47 -24.54
CA LEU A 405 6.35 6.98 -24.31
C LEU A 405 6.49 5.50 -24.71
N LEU A 406 5.62 4.65 -24.19
CA LEU A 406 5.77 3.20 -24.27
C LEU A 406 4.96 2.55 -25.42
N LYS A 407 3.89 3.22 -25.87
CA LYS A 407 2.90 2.68 -26.81
C LYS A 407 2.49 1.23 -26.47
N PRO A 408 2.12 0.95 -25.21
CA PRO A 408 1.89 -0.41 -24.77
C PRO A 408 0.62 -0.99 -25.39
N ARG A 409 0.57 -2.30 -25.59
CA ARG A 409 -0.67 -3.01 -25.92
C ARG A 409 -1.51 -3.25 -24.66
N THR A 410 -0.86 -3.40 -23.51
CA THR A 410 -1.47 -3.74 -22.23
C THR A 410 -1.10 -2.72 -21.16
N PHE A 411 -2.08 -2.28 -20.37
CA PHE A 411 -1.85 -1.50 -19.15
C PHE A 411 -2.13 -2.36 -17.92
N PHE A 412 -1.29 -2.23 -16.89
CA PHE A 412 -1.49 -2.88 -15.61
C PHE A 412 -2.00 -1.86 -14.58
N LEU A 413 -3.21 -2.06 -14.05
CA LEU A 413 -3.83 -1.20 -13.06
C LEU A 413 -3.47 -1.68 -11.65
N SER A 414 -2.82 -0.83 -10.86
CA SER A 414 -2.33 -1.11 -9.51
C SER A 414 -3.38 -0.87 -8.42
N HIS A 415 -4.63 -1.27 -8.61
CA HIS A 415 -5.69 -1.09 -7.61
C HIS A 415 -5.57 -2.06 -6.42
N ASP A 416 -4.35 -2.38 -5.96
CA ASP A 416 -4.07 -3.30 -4.86
C ASP A 416 -4.06 -2.61 -3.49
N GLU A 417 -4.45 -3.33 -2.45
CA GLU A 417 -4.24 -3.01 -1.03
C GLU A 417 -4.62 -1.59 -0.57
N ILE A 418 -5.83 -1.13 -0.92
CA ILE A 418 -6.37 0.19 -0.52
C ILE A 418 -6.83 0.14 0.94
N ARG A 419 -5.91 0.37 1.86
CA ARG A 419 -6.08 0.14 3.31
C ARG A 419 -6.79 1.27 4.07
N VAL A 420 -6.93 2.46 3.48
CA VAL A 420 -7.63 3.62 4.06
C VAL A 420 -8.49 4.23 2.95
N ALA A 421 -9.79 4.33 3.18
CA ALA A 421 -10.74 4.87 2.22
C ALA A 421 -12.01 5.36 2.91
N ASN A 422 -12.70 6.29 2.27
CA ASN A 422 -14.06 6.74 2.62
C ASN A 422 -14.18 7.50 3.95
N TRP A 423 -13.22 8.32 4.34
CA TRP A 423 -13.28 9.12 5.57
C TRP A 423 -13.54 10.61 5.32
N CYS A 424 -12.98 11.16 4.24
CA CYS A 424 -13.11 12.57 3.95
C CYS A 424 -14.56 12.94 3.57
N GLN A 425 -14.92 14.21 3.77
CA GLN A 425 -16.28 14.69 3.53
C GLN A 425 -16.75 14.42 2.10
N ALA A 426 -15.88 14.60 1.10
CA ALA A 426 -16.21 14.35 -0.31
C ALA A 426 -16.61 12.89 -0.58
N CYS A 427 -15.97 11.93 0.10
CA CYS A 427 -16.35 10.52 0.02
C CYS A 427 -17.68 10.26 0.74
N GLN A 428 -17.84 10.79 1.96
CA GLN A 428 -19.04 10.61 2.77
C GLN A 428 -20.30 11.23 2.13
N ASP A 429 -20.16 12.39 1.46
CA ASP A 429 -21.26 13.07 0.77
C ASP A 429 -21.85 12.24 -0.39
N LYS A 430 -21.09 11.29 -0.93
CA LYS A 430 -21.60 10.35 -1.94
C LYS A 430 -22.65 9.39 -1.39
N LYS A 431 -22.70 9.18 -0.07
CA LYS A 431 -23.60 8.21 0.59
C LYS A 431 -23.49 6.80 -0.02
N GLN A 432 -22.28 6.45 -0.45
CA GLN A 432 -21.93 5.18 -1.07
C GLN A 432 -21.04 4.37 -0.14
N THR A 433 -21.07 3.04 -0.29
CA THR A 433 -20.10 2.18 0.40
C THR A 433 -18.70 2.35 -0.20
N PRO A 434 -17.61 2.07 0.54
CA PRO A 434 -16.27 2.04 -0.04
C PRO A 434 -16.16 1.14 -1.28
N GLY A 435 -16.86 0.00 -1.31
CA GLY A 435 -16.94 -0.87 -2.48
C GLY A 435 -17.53 -0.16 -3.70
N GLN A 436 -18.63 0.58 -3.54
CA GLN A 436 -19.22 1.39 -4.61
C GLN A 436 -18.30 2.53 -5.07
N LEU A 437 -17.61 3.19 -4.14
CA LEU A 437 -16.62 4.22 -4.48
C LEU A 437 -15.46 3.65 -5.29
N LEU A 438 -14.92 2.49 -4.89
CA LEU A 438 -13.87 1.81 -5.62
C LEU A 438 -14.34 1.30 -6.99
N ALA A 439 -15.57 0.80 -7.06
CA ALA A 439 -16.20 0.38 -8.31
C ALA A 439 -16.29 1.55 -9.31
N GLU A 440 -16.70 2.73 -8.87
CA GLU A 440 -16.72 3.91 -9.75
C GLU A 440 -15.29 4.39 -10.08
N ASN A 441 -14.37 4.36 -9.13
CA ASN A 441 -12.98 4.73 -9.37
C ASN A 441 -12.33 3.89 -10.47
N VAL A 442 -12.41 2.56 -10.38
CA VAL A 442 -11.81 1.68 -11.41
C VAL A 442 -12.52 1.85 -12.75
N ARG A 443 -13.83 2.09 -12.76
CA ARG A 443 -14.60 2.36 -13.98
C ARG A 443 -14.12 3.64 -14.68
N GLN A 444 -13.81 4.69 -13.92
CA GLN A 444 -13.21 5.91 -14.45
C GLN A 444 -11.79 5.67 -14.99
N CYS A 445 -10.94 4.94 -14.26
CA CYS A 445 -9.60 4.59 -14.72
C CYS A 445 -9.62 3.82 -16.05
N VAL A 446 -10.54 2.85 -16.18
CA VAL A 446 -10.76 2.11 -17.42
C VAL A 446 -11.19 3.04 -18.57
N ARG A 447 -12.12 3.97 -18.33
CA ARG A 447 -12.54 4.97 -19.34
C ARG A 447 -11.39 5.87 -19.77
N ILE A 448 -10.53 6.29 -18.84
CA ILE A 448 -9.34 7.09 -19.14
C ILE A 448 -8.40 6.33 -20.07
N ILE A 449 -8.07 5.08 -19.75
CA ILE A 449 -7.19 4.26 -20.61
C ILE A 449 -7.81 4.05 -21.99
N GLN A 450 -9.11 3.75 -22.06
CA GLN A 450 -9.82 3.58 -23.33
C GLN A 450 -9.81 4.82 -24.20
N ALA A 451 -9.96 6.01 -23.61
CA ALA A 451 -9.91 7.28 -24.34
C ALA A 451 -8.51 7.53 -24.93
N VAL A 452 -7.46 7.09 -24.25
CA VAL A 452 -6.06 7.26 -24.69
C VAL A 452 -5.64 6.18 -25.69
N ASN A 453 -6.07 4.93 -25.46
CA ASN A 453 -5.76 3.77 -26.29
C ASN A 453 -6.98 2.81 -26.33
N PRO A 454 -7.87 2.97 -27.33
CA PRO A 454 -9.12 2.21 -27.40
C PRO A 454 -8.93 0.69 -27.50
N LYS A 455 -7.81 0.25 -28.09
CA LYS A 455 -7.46 -1.16 -28.33
C LYS A 455 -6.67 -1.79 -27.18
N ALA A 456 -6.35 -1.03 -26.12
CA ALA A 456 -5.56 -1.54 -25.02
C ALA A 456 -6.24 -2.70 -24.29
N GLU A 457 -5.46 -3.76 -24.05
CA GLU A 457 -5.73 -4.73 -22.99
C GLU A 457 -5.49 -4.05 -21.64
N MET A 458 -6.25 -4.46 -20.62
CA MET A 458 -6.11 -3.97 -19.26
C MET A 458 -6.11 -5.16 -18.32
N VAL A 459 -5.19 -5.15 -17.37
CA VAL A 459 -5.11 -6.13 -16.30
C VAL A 459 -5.09 -5.40 -14.97
N VAL A 460 -5.71 -5.95 -13.93
CA VAL A 460 -5.75 -5.36 -12.58
C VAL A 460 -5.47 -6.42 -11.52
N TRP A 461 -4.82 -6.03 -10.43
CA TRP A 461 -4.71 -6.91 -9.25
C TRP A 461 -6.07 -7.33 -8.72
N SER A 462 -6.18 -8.57 -8.22
CA SER A 462 -7.46 -9.18 -7.84
C SER A 462 -8.01 -8.75 -6.49
N ASP A 463 -7.13 -8.46 -5.53
CA ASP A 463 -7.43 -8.51 -4.10
C ASP A 463 -8.53 -7.57 -3.66
N MET A 464 -8.50 -6.32 -4.15
CA MET A 464 -9.50 -5.32 -3.81
C MET A 464 -10.86 -5.57 -4.48
N PHE A 465 -10.97 -6.59 -5.33
CA PHE A 465 -12.19 -6.99 -6.05
C PHE A 465 -12.65 -8.43 -5.75
N ASP A 466 -11.88 -9.16 -4.94
CA ASP A 466 -12.15 -10.56 -4.61
C ASP A 466 -12.74 -10.69 -3.20
N PRO A 467 -13.99 -11.17 -3.04
CA PRO A 467 -14.61 -11.37 -1.73
C PRO A 467 -13.96 -12.49 -0.91
N HIS A 468 -13.14 -13.33 -1.54
CA HIS A 468 -12.33 -14.33 -0.83
C HIS A 468 -10.99 -13.75 -0.34
N HIS A 469 -10.69 -12.50 -0.69
CA HIS A 469 -9.45 -11.79 -0.38
C HIS A 469 -9.70 -10.47 0.39
N ASN A 470 -9.37 -9.30 -0.18
CA ASN A 470 -9.43 -8.01 0.49
C ASN A 470 -10.78 -7.29 0.32
N ALA A 471 -11.65 -7.71 -0.59
CA ALA A 471 -12.97 -7.09 -0.81
C ALA A 471 -14.02 -7.54 0.23
N VAL A 472 -13.74 -7.25 1.49
CA VAL A 472 -14.50 -7.72 2.66
C VAL A 472 -14.99 -6.55 3.53
N ASP A 473 -15.73 -6.88 4.59
CA ASP A 473 -16.06 -5.92 5.65
C ASP A 473 -14.84 -5.70 6.54
N ARG A 474 -14.74 -4.50 7.14
CA ARG A 474 -13.70 -4.17 8.14
C ARG A 474 -12.26 -4.41 7.63
N TYR A 475 -12.00 -4.10 6.35
CA TYR A 475 -10.65 -4.15 5.80
C TYR A 475 -9.84 -2.92 6.26
N TYR A 476 -8.84 -3.14 7.12
CA TYR A 476 -7.98 -2.09 7.66
C TYR A 476 -8.80 -0.88 8.19
N LEU A 477 -8.45 0.33 7.74
CA LEU A 477 -9.09 1.59 8.10
C LEU A 477 -10.01 2.04 6.96
N VAL A 478 -10.69 1.12 6.28
CA VAL A 478 -11.73 1.49 5.32
C VAL A 478 -13.05 1.70 6.05
N ASN A 479 -13.62 2.90 5.90
CA ASN A 479 -14.87 3.28 6.56
C ASN A 479 -16.09 2.67 5.86
N GLY A 480 -16.34 1.40 6.15
CA GLY A 480 -17.44 0.61 5.59
C GLY A 480 -16.96 -0.65 4.87
N SER A 481 -17.84 -1.23 4.07
CA SER A 481 -17.56 -2.47 3.32
C SER A 481 -16.91 -2.19 1.96
N ILE A 482 -15.85 -2.94 1.62
CA ILE A 482 -15.26 -2.96 0.26
C ILE A 482 -15.95 -3.98 -0.65
N LYS A 483 -16.85 -4.81 -0.11
CA LYS A 483 -17.61 -5.79 -0.90
C LYS A 483 -18.24 -5.16 -2.13
N ASN A 484 -18.36 -5.95 -3.18
CA ASN A 484 -18.96 -5.57 -4.47
C ASN A 484 -18.19 -4.51 -5.27
N SER A 485 -16.97 -4.15 -4.88
CA SER A 485 -16.06 -3.31 -5.68
C SER A 485 -15.85 -3.81 -7.11
N TRP A 486 -15.92 -5.13 -7.33
CA TRP A 486 -15.77 -5.77 -8.64
C TRP A 486 -16.83 -5.35 -9.66
N GLU A 487 -17.98 -4.80 -9.24
CA GLU A 487 -19.02 -4.28 -10.14
C GLU A 487 -18.51 -3.13 -11.03
N GLY A 488 -17.38 -2.51 -10.65
CA GLY A 488 -16.67 -1.53 -11.46
C GLY A 488 -15.91 -2.12 -12.65
N LEU A 489 -15.60 -3.42 -12.63
CA LEU A 489 -14.74 -4.08 -13.60
C LEU A 489 -15.55 -4.57 -14.81
N PRO A 490 -15.37 -4.01 -16.01
CA PRO A 490 -15.96 -4.59 -17.21
C PRO A 490 -15.26 -5.91 -17.54
N LYS A 491 -15.98 -6.87 -18.12
CA LYS A 491 -15.48 -8.22 -18.47
C LYS A 491 -14.17 -8.25 -19.29
N ARG A 492 -13.90 -7.17 -20.04
CA ARG A 492 -12.65 -7.00 -20.83
C ARG A 492 -11.40 -6.79 -19.97
N VAL A 493 -11.54 -6.43 -18.70
CA VAL A 493 -10.41 -6.27 -17.79
C VAL A 493 -10.01 -7.65 -17.28
N MET A 494 -8.76 -8.02 -17.55
CA MET A 494 -8.13 -9.24 -17.07
C MET A 494 -7.78 -9.10 -15.59
N ILE A 495 -7.83 -10.19 -14.85
CA ILE A 495 -7.48 -10.23 -13.43
C ILE A 495 -6.11 -10.86 -13.25
N ALA A 496 -5.21 -10.14 -12.57
CA ALA A 496 -3.99 -10.69 -12.00
C ALA A 496 -4.32 -11.25 -10.61
N ASN A 497 -4.65 -12.54 -10.58
CA ASN A 497 -5.09 -13.23 -9.38
C ASN A 497 -3.89 -13.68 -8.54
N TRP A 498 -3.90 -13.31 -7.27
CA TRP A 498 -2.79 -13.58 -6.36
C TRP A 498 -3.19 -14.16 -4.99
N ASN A 499 -4.46 -14.53 -4.82
CA ASN A 499 -4.94 -15.11 -3.55
C ASN A 499 -4.53 -16.58 -3.38
N GLY A 500 -3.26 -16.85 -3.07
CA GLY A 500 -2.71 -18.20 -2.93
C GLY A 500 -3.41 -19.02 -1.85
N GLY A 501 -3.86 -18.38 -0.76
CA GLY A 501 -4.56 -19.04 0.33
C GLY A 501 -5.96 -19.58 -0.03
N LYS A 502 -6.59 -19.04 -1.09
CA LYS A 502 -7.92 -19.48 -1.57
C LYS A 502 -7.96 -19.58 -3.09
N ALA A 503 -6.88 -20.06 -3.70
CA ALA A 503 -6.64 -20.07 -5.14
C ALA A 503 -7.85 -20.50 -6.00
N ALA A 504 -8.43 -21.66 -5.71
CA ALA A 504 -9.56 -22.19 -6.49
C ALA A 504 -10.85 -21.37 -6.33
N ALA A 505 -11.16 -20.89 -5.12
CA ALA A 505 -12.36 -20.09 -4.87
C ALA A 505 -12.27 -18.75 -5.62
N SER A 506 -11.14 -18.06 -5.48
CA SER A 506 -10.86 -16.80 -6.17
C SER A 506 -10.86 -16.96 -7.69
N ALA A 507 -10.18 -17.99 -8.21
CA ALA A 507 -10.13 -18.23 -9.65
C ALA A 507 -11.52 -18.54 -10.23
N LYS A 508 -12.32 -19.37 -9.53
CA LYS A 508 -13.69 -19.67 -9.93
C LYS A 508 -14.57 -18.42 -9.92
N TRP A 509 -14.47 -17.59 -8.88
CA TRP A 509 -15.28 -16.38 -8.72
C TRP A 509 -15.19 -15.42 -9.91
N PHE A 510 -13.97 -15.16 -10.41
CA PHE A 510 -13.76 -14.30 -11.58
C PHE A 510 -14.12 -15.01 -12.89
N ALA A 511 -13.86 -16.32 -13.01
CA ALA A 511 -14.23 -17.09 -14.19
C ALA A 511 -15.75 -17.14 -14.40
N ASP A 512 -16.53 -17.34 -13.33
CA ASP A 512 -18.00 -17.33 -13.37
C ASP A 512 -18.57 -15.97 -13.86
N ARG A 513 -17.78 -14.90 -13.74
CA ARG A 513 -18.13 -13.54 -14.22
C ARG A 513 -17.61 -13.24 -15.63
N GLY A 514 -16.90 -14.19 -16.23
CA GLY A 514 -16.35 -14.09 -17.59
C GLY A 514 -15.06 -13.28 -17.69
N HIS A 515 -14.35 -13.06 -16.58
CA HIS A 515 -13.05 -12.38 -16.63
C HIS A 515 -11.96 -13.35 -17.07
N GLN A 516 -11.07 -12.84 -17.93
CA GLN A 516 -9.80 -13.50 -18.21
C GLN A 516 -8.86 -13.35 -17.02
N GLN A 517 -7.98 -14.32 -16.83
CA GLN A 517 -7.09 -14.34 -15.67
C GLN A 517 -5.66 -14.68 -16.05
N ILE A 518 -4.72 -14.05 -15.34
CA ILE A 518 -3.36 -14.55 -15.16
C ILE A 518 -3.12 -14.75 -13.68
N ILE A 519 -2.32 -15.75 -13.33
CA ILE A 519 -1.96 -16.04 -11.94
C ILE A 519 -0.62 -15.39 -11.60
N ALA A 520 -0.62 -14.51 -10.61
CA ALA A 520 0.59 -14.01 -9.97
C ALA A 520 0.92 -14.95 -8.80
N GLY A 521 1.85 -15.88 -9.02
CA GLY A 521 1.95 -17.08 -8.18
C GLY A 521 3.36 -17.52 -7.81
N TYR A 522 4.38 -16.66 -7.93
CA TYR A 522 5.75 -17.04 -7.52
C TYR A 522 6.02 -16.69 -6.04
N TYR A 523 5.85 -15.42 -5.66
CA TYR A 523 5.97 -14.94 -4.27
C TYR A 523 7.30 -15.29 -3.57
N ASP A 524 8.42 -15.10 -4.27
CA ASP A 524 9.79 -15.29 -3.75
C ASP A 524 10.08 -16.69 -3.16
N GLY A 525 9.26 -17.68 -3.50
CA GLY A 525 9.40 -19.07 -3.11
C GLY A 525 10.18 -19.90 -4.13
N ASP A 526 9.86 -21.19 -4.21
CA ASP A 526 10.32 -22.09 -5.25
C ASP A 526 9.20 -22.34 -6.29
N LEU A 527 9.35 -23.40 -7.10
CA LEU A 527 8.33 -23.78 -8.09
C LEU A 527 7.10 -24.47 -7.47
N GLU A 528 7.07 -24.79 -6.17
CA GLU A 528 5.88 -25.40 -5.55
C GLU A 528 4.67 -24.49 -5.61
N ASN A 529 4.86 -23.17 -5.46
CA ASN A 529 3.78 -22.21 -5.60
C ASN A 529 3.17 -22.26 -7.01
N PHE A 530 3.99 -22.37 -8.06
CA PHE A 530 3.50 -22.57 -9.43
C PHE A 530 2.73 -23.88 -9.56
N ARG A 531 3.28 -24.99 -9.06
CA ARG A 531 2.64 -26.32 -9.13
C ARG A 531 1.28 -26.30 -8.43
N HIS A 532 1.21 -25.72 -7.25
CA HIS A 532 -0.02 -25.54 -6.49
C HIS A 532 -1.05 -24.75 -7.30
N TRP A 533 -0.70 -23.54 -7.74
CA TRP A 533 -1.60 -22.70 -8.53
C TRP A 533 -2.05 -23.38 -9.83
N HIS A 534 -1.14 -24.04 -10.54
CA HIS A 534 -1.45 -24.80 -11.74
C HIS A 534 -2.47 -25.91 -11.44
N ALA A 535 -2.23 -26.71 -10.39
CA ALA A 535 -3.14 -27.78 -10.01
C ALA A 535 -4.54 -27.25 -9.66
N MET A 536 -4.63 -26.13 -8.95
CA MET A 536 -5.89 -25.54 -8.50
C MET A 536 -6.67 -24.84 -9.62
N THR A 537 -6.01 -24.41 -10.70
CA THR A 537 -6.63 -23.51 -11.70
C THR A 537 -6.57 -23.99 -13.15
N LYS A 538 -5.87 -25.09 -13.47
CA LYS A 538 -5.70 -25.58 -14.86
C LYS A 538 -7.02 -25.86 -15.59
N ASN A 539 -8.08 -26.21 -14.86
CA ASN A 539 -9.40 -26.50 -15.43
C ASN A 539 -10.37 -25.32 -15.31
N THR A 540 -9.93 -24.18 -14.76
CA THR A 540 -10.73 -22.96 -14.65
C THR A 540 -10.82 -22.29 -16.03
N PRO A 541 -12.03 -21.99 -16.54
CA PRO A 541 -12.18 -21.25 -17.79
C PRO A 541 -11.46 -19.90 -17.78
N HIS A 542 -11.09 -19.42 -18.97
CA HIS A 542 -10.49 -18.11 -19.18
C HIS A 542 -9.12 -17.89 -18.52
N MET A 543 -8.44 -18.96 -18.09
CA MET A 543 -7.06 -18.90 -17.60
C MET A 543 -6.08 -18.72 -18.77
N ARG A 544 -5.39 -17.57 -18.83
CA ARG A 544 -4.50 -17.20 -19.95
C ARG A 544 -3.03 -17.43 -19.64
N GLY A 545 -2.65 -17.43 -18.37
CA GLY A 545 -1.28 -17.78 -17.99
C GLY A 545 -0.84 -17.29 -16.62
N PHE A 546 0.44 -16.98 -16.49
CA PHE A 546 1.11 -16.75 -15.22
C PHE A 546 2.03 -15.52 -15.28
N LEU A 547 2.19 -14.88 -14.13
CA LEU A 547 3.09 -13.78 -13.85
C LEU A 547 4.08 -14.22 -12.75
N TYR A 548 5.36 -14.30 -13.10
CA TYR A 548 6.45 -14.47 -12.14
C TYR A 548 6.59 -13.21 -11.29
N THR A 549 6.02 -13.23 -10.09
CA THR A 549 6.01 -12.10 -9.14
C THR A 549 7.06 -12.28 -8.05
N THR A 550 8.04 -11.38 -8.01
CA THR A 550 9.05 -11.29 -6.95
C THR A 550 8.97 -9.90 -6.31
N TRP A 551 9.05 -9.85 -4.97
CA TRP A 551 9.12 -8.64 -4.17
C TRP A 551 10.50 -8.45 -3.52
N GLN A 552 11.37 -9.46 -3.64
CA GLN A 552 12.73 -9.47 -3.10
C GLN A 552 13.81 -9.40 -4.20
N HIS A 553 13.44 -9.08 -5.44
CA HIS A 553 14.33 -9.11 -6.61
C HIS A 553 15.00 -10.48 -6.84
N ARG A 554 14.31 -11.55 -6.47
CA ARG A 554 14.74 -12.93 -6.67
C ARG A 554 14.36 -13.38 -8.07
N TYR A 555 15.36 -13.41 -8.96
CA TYR A 555 15.24 -13.87 -10.35
C TYR A 555 16.06 -15.15 -10.63
N ASP A 556 16.49 -15.84 -9.58
CA ASP A 556 17.22 -17.12 -9.61
C ASP A 556 16.39 -18.24 -10.26
N HIS A 557 15.06 -18.19 -10.11
CA HIS A 557 14.15 -19.20 -10.67
C HIS A 557 13.47 -18.79 -11.98
N LEU A 558 13.85 -17.65 -12.57
CA LEU A 558 13.22 -17.12 -13.78
C LEU A 558 13.17 -18.17 -14.92
N GLU A 559 14.30 -18.80 -15.24
CA GLU A 559 14.37 -19.78 -16.32
C GLU A 559 13.52 -21.03 -16.04
N ALA A 560 13.58 -21.55 -14.81
CA ALA A 560 12.83 -22.73 -14.41
C ALA A 560 11.32 -22.46 -14.44
N TYR A 561 10.89 -21.30 -13.97
CA TYR A 561 9.49 -20.89 -14.01
C TYR A 561 8.99 -20.66 -15.45
N GLY A 562 9.83 -20.06 -16.30
CA GLY A 562 9.56 -19.92 -17.74
C GLY A 562 9.28 -21.25 -18.43
N LYS A 563 10.13 -22.26 -18.19
CA LYS A 563 9.93 -23.64 -18.68
C LYS A 563 8.62 -24.24 -18.17
N ALA A 564 8.34 -24.09 -16.87
CA ALA A 564 7.11 -24.59 -16.26
C ALA A 564 5.84 -23.98 -16.88
N MET A 565 5.85 -22.67 -17.20
CA MET A 565 4.75 -22.01 -17.90
C MET A 565 4.62 -22.43 -19.37
N ALA A 566 5.73 -22.82 -20.02
CA ALA A 566 5.72 -23.39 -21.36
C ALA A 566 5.25 -24.84 -21.38
N GLY A 567 5.31 -25.53 -20.23
CA GLY A 567 5.00 -26.96 -20.09
C GLY A 567 6.18 -27.88 -20.37
N LYS A 568 7.42 -27.38 -20.20
CA LYS A 568 8.68 -28.05 -20.52
C LYS A 568 9.46 -28.45 -19.28
#